data_AF-A0A537E4W2-F1
#
_entry.id   AF-A0A537E4W2-F1
#
_cell.length_a   1.000
_cell.length_b   1.000
_cell.length_c   1.000
_cell.angle_alpha   90.00
_cell.angle_beta   90.00
_cell.angle_gamma   90.00
#
_symmetry.space_group_name_H-M   'P 1'
#
loop_
_entity.id
_entity.type
_entity.pdbx_description
1 polymer ?
#
loop_
_entity_poly.entity_id
_entity_poly.type
_entity_poly.pdbx_seq_one_letter_code
_entity_poly.pdbx_strand_id
1 'polypeptide(L)'
;MRHGRSQPLFTKLEAENALSQARAASERRIARPSLPLLTNFSRSYTTYLEARKHLPSGASSNIRVHAHDPFPILFKNGLGSRVRDLDENEYVDLLIAYGALILGHAHPAVVSAIAEQVQNGSMLGTTTELEVEVAKKVQSMVPSAEMVSFSNTGTEATMEAVRVARAFTGREKLLKFEGHYHGHHDYVLFSVESPAVVAGLEQSPSKLPFYPGVPEEIAKTVVIAKWNDTTALEKVVKRNSADLAAIIMEPVLGSSGVILPDADYLKSVREIADKYDVLLIFDEVLTGFRLAPGGA
;
A
#
# COMPACT_ATOMS: atom_id res chain seq x y z
N MET A 1 12.26 -24.68 -41.37
CA MET A 1 11.72 -23.37 -40.94
C MET A 1 11.80 -23.33 -39.42
N ARG A 2 12.74 -22.57 -38.84
CA ARG A 2 13.01 -22.55 -37.40
C ARG A 2 12.01 -21.64 -36.69
N HIS A 3 11.37 -22.17 -35.65
CA HIS A 3 10.54 -21.42 -34.70
C HIS A 3 11.38 -20.34 -34.00
N GLY A 4 10.94 -19.08 -34.12
CA GLY A 4 11.49 -17.96 -33.38
C GLY A 4 11.08 -18.05 -31.92
N ARG A 5 12.04 -18.37 -31.05
CA ARG A 5 11.90 -18.14 -29.60
C ARG A 5 11.89 -16.63 -29.38
N SER A 6 10.80 -16.10 -28.86
CA SER A 6 10.74 -14.73 -28.34
C SER A 6 11.77 -14.61 -27.21
N GLN A 7 12.83 -13.83 -27.43
CA GLN A 7 13.70 -13.40 -26.34
C GLN A 7 12.88 -12.53 -25.38
N PRO A 8 13.02 -12.69 -24.06
CA PRO A 8 12.44 -11.74 -23.12
C PRO A 8 13.06 -10.35 -23.38
N LEU A 9 12.22 -9.31 -23.39
CA LEU A 9 12.61 -7.94 -23.75
C LEU A 9 13.62 -7.30 -22.76
N PHE A 10 13.96 -7.98 -21.67
CA PHE A 10 15.02 -7.59 -20.75
C PHE A 10 15.73 -8.84 -20.24
N THR A 11 17.05 -8.90 -20.44
CA THR A 11 17.90 -9.93 -19.84
C THR A 11 18.07 -9.67 -18.35
N LYS A 12 18.23 -10.73 -17.55
CA LYS A 12 18.55 -10.63 -16.11
C LYS A 12 19.73 -9.66 -15.85
N LEU A 13 20.69 -9.64 -16.77
CA LEU A 13 21.86 -8.77 -16.75
C LEU A 13 21.51 -7.27 -16.91
N GLU A 14 20.52 -6.93 -17.74
CA GLU A 14 20.07 -5.54 -17.92
C GLU A 14 19.33 -5.02 -16.67
N ALA A 15 18.52 -5.87 -16.04
CA ALA A 15 17.86 -5.54 -14.77
C ALA A 15 18.89 -5.37 -13.64
N GLU A 16 19.89 -6.27 -13.54
CA GLU A 16 20.99 -6.16 -12.58
C GLU A 16 21.83 -4.90 -12.79
N ASN A 17 22.11 -4.53 -14.05
CA ASN A 17 22.83 -3.31 -14.38
C ASN A 17 22.04 -2.04 -14.03
N ALA A 18 20.73 -2.00 -14.30
CA ALA A 18 19.87 -0.87 -13.93
C ALA A 18 19.80 -0.71 -12.41
N LEU A 19 19.66 -1.81 -11.66
CA LEU A 19 19.68 -1.81 -10.19
C LEU A 19 21.03 -1.36 -9.62
N SER A 20 22.13 -1.79 -10.23
CA SER A 20 23.49 -1.38 -9.85
C SER A 20 23.72 0.12 -10.07
N GLN A 21 23.28 0.66 -11.21
CA GLN A 21 23.35 2.09 -11.50
C GLN A 21 22.48 2.92 -10.55
N ALA A 22 21.28 2.45 -10.21
CA ALA A 22 20.41 3.09 -9.22
C ALA A 22 21.06 3.10 -7.82
N ARG A 23 21.71 2.01 -7.40
CA ARG A 23 22.47 1.95 -6.14
C ARG A 23 23.65 2.93 -6.14
N ALA A 24 24.45 2.95 -7.20
CA ALA A 24 25.58 3.87 -7.32
C ALA A 24 25.13 5.35 -7.37
N ALA A 25 23.97 5.65 -7.95
CA ALA A 25 23.37 6.98 -7.92
C ALA A 25 22.85 7.36 -6.52
N SER A 26 22.29 6.40 -5.78
CA SER A 26 21.86 6.57 -4.38
C SER A 26 23.05 6.82 -3.45
N GLU A 27 24.16 6.09 -3.61
CA GLU A 27 25.37 6.28 -2.80
C GLU A 27 26.06 7.62 -3.09
N ARG A 28 26.03 8.09 -4.35
CA ARG A 28 26.51 9.42 -4.74
C ARG A 28 25.62 10.57 -4.25
N ARG A 29 24.36 10.29 -3.87
CA ARG A 29 23.40 11.30 -3.36
C ARG A 29 23.56 11.65 -1.89
N ILE A 30 24.45 10.99 -1.14
CA ILE A 30 24.75 11.35 0.24
C ILE A 30 25.61 12.63 0.24
N ALA A 31 24.98 13.76 -0.09
CA ALA A 31 25.55 15.07 0.12
C ALA A 31 25.82 15.24 1.63
N ARG A 32 27.01 15.72 1.99
CA ARG A 32 27.25 16.16 3.37
C ARG A 32 26.20 17.23 3.70
N PRO A 33 25.41 17.07 4.79
CA PRO A 33 24.40 18.06 5.14
C PRO A 33 25.03 19.44 5.31
N SER A 34 24.34 20.48 4.86
CA SER A 34 24.82 21.86 5.02
C SER A 34 24.86 22.26 6.50
N LEU A 35 25.71 23.22 6.86
CA LEU A 35 25.82 23.71 8.23
C LEU A 35 24.47 24.20 8.81
N PRO A 36 23.62 24.95 8.06
CA PRO A 36 22.28 25.33 8.53
C PRO A 36 21.33 24.15 8.79
N LEU A 37 21.42 23.08 7.98
CA LEU A 37 20.63 21.86 8.21
C LEU A 37 21.08 21.18 9.51
N LEU A 38 22.39 21.10 9.75
CA LEU A 38 22.92 20.50 10.98
C LEU A 38 22.61 21.35 12.23
N THR A 39 22.51 22.68 12.11
CA THR A 39 22.13 23.53 13.26
C THR A 39 20.64 23.44 13.58
N ASN A 40 19.77 23.38 12.57
CA ASN A 40 18.32 23.38 12.77
C ASN A 40 17.74 22.00 13.06
N PHE A 41 18.48 20.94 12.72
CA PHE A 41 18.04 19.54 12.82
C PHE A 41 19.08 18.63 13.51
N SER A 42 19.86 19.21 14.42
CA SER A 42 20.97 18.54 15.10
C SER A 42 20.55 17.25 15.81
N ARG A 43 19.42 17.29 16.55
CA ARG A 43 18.91 16.16 17.32
C ARG A 43 18.30 15.11 16.42
N SER A 44 17.58 15.53 15.38
CA SER A 44 17.08 14.62 14.34
C SER A 44 18.23 13.86 13.67
N TYR A 45 19.30 14.56 13.30
CA TYR A 45 20.49 13.95 12.68
C TYR A 45 21.19 12.96 13.61
N THR A 46 21.54 13.37 14.84
CA THR A 46 22.23 12.50 15.80
C THR A 46 21.39 11.27 16.14
N THR A 47 20.08 11.43 16.31
CA THR A 47 19.17 10.32 16.59
C THR A 47 19.04 9.38 15.40
N TYR A 48 18.99 9.90 14.16
CA TYR A 48 18.99 9.08 12.96
C TYR A 48 20.28 8.27 12.81
N LEU A 49 21.45 8.87 13.07
CA LEU A 49 22.72 8.15 13.07
C LEU A 49 22.75 7.02 14.11
N GLU A 50 22.16 7.24 15.28
CA GLU A 50 22.01 6.19 16.29
C GLU A 50 21.03 5.11 15.82
N ALA A 51 19.86 5.50 15.28
CA ALA A 51 18.86 4.57 14.78
C ALA A 51 19.43 3.64 13.70
N ARG A 52 20.31 4.12 12.83
CA ARG A 52 20.99 3.31 11.79
C ARG A 52 21.87 2.19 12.35
N LYS A 53 22.25 2.24 13.62
CA LYS A 53 22.99 1.14 14.29
C LYS A 53 22.07 0.00 14.70
N HIS A 54 20.77 0.27 14.86
CA HIS A 54 19.79 -0.66 15.44
C HIS A 54 18.70 -1.08 14.45
N LEU A 55 18.39 -0.22 13.48
CA LEU A 55 17.32 -0.41 12.49
C LEU A 55 17.91 -0.40 11.08
N PRO A 56 17.50 -1.31 10.18
CA PRO A 56 17.86 -1.24 8.77
C PRO A 56 17.52 0.14 8.21
N SER A 57 18.52 0.82 7.63
CA SER A 57 18.38 2.19 7.12
C SER A 57 17.86 3.23 8.13
N GLY A 58 17.83 2.92 9.43
CA GLY A 58 17.38 3.83 10.50
C GLY A 58 15.87 3.86 10.75
N ALA A 59 15.06 2.97 10.16
CA ALA A 59 13.62 2.92 10.39
C ALA A 59 13.00 1.53 10.23
N SER A 60 11.88 1.28 10.91
CA SER A 60 11.08 0.04 10.76
C SER A 60 10.10 0.07 9.57
N SER A 61 10.06 1.17 8.82
CA SER A 61 9.30 1.28 7.57
C SER A 61 10.09 2.14 6.59
N ASN A 62 10.33 1.61 5.38
CA ASN A 62 11.17 2.24 4.37
C ASN A 62 10.67 3.62 3.97
N ILE A 63 9.35 3.86 3.96
CA ILE A 63 8.78 5.15 3.57
C ILE A 63 9.21 6.30 4.50
N ARG A 64 9.63 6.00 5.74
CA ARG A 64 10.11 7.02 6.70
C ARG A 64 11.52 7.53 6.38
N VAL A 65 12.25 6.86 5.49
CA VAL A 65 13.64 7.18 5.14
C VAL A 65 13.86 7.32 3.64
N HIS A 66 13.01 6.68 2.83
CA HIS A 66 13.05 6.78 1.38
C HIS A 66 12.80 8.22 0.93
N ALA A 67 13.65 8.73 0.03
CA ALA A 67 13.60 10.11 -0.47
C ALA A 67 13.74 11.22 0.58
N HIS A 68 14.27 10.90 1.78
CA HIS A 68 14.55 11.86 2.85
C HIS A 68 16.05 12.20 2.95
N ASP A 69 16.74 12.41 1.83
CA ASP A 69 18.16 12.79 1.85
C ASP A 69 18.36 14.20 2.45
N PRO A 70 19.39 14.41 3.30
CA PRO A 70 20.39 13.44 3.75
C PRO A 70 19.98 12.61 4.99
N PHE A 71 18.88 12.98 5.67
CA PHE A 71 18.25 12.24 6.77
C PHE A 71 16.81 12.73 7.01
N PRO A 72 15.92 11.91 7.60
CA PRO A 72 14.54 12.32 7.89
C PRO A 72 14.43 13.27 9.10
N ILE A 73 13.40 14.12 9.09
CA ILE A 73 12.97 14.87 10.28
C ILE A 73 12.36 13.88 11.27
N LEU A 74 12.77 13.93 12.53
CA LEU A 74 12.24 13.06 13.57
C LEU A 74 11.30 13.82 14.48
N PHE A 75 10.03 13.39 14.53
CA PHE A 75 9.01 14.04 15.33
C PHE A 75 9.03 13.59 16.80
N LYS A 76 8.81 14.56 17.69
CA LYS A 76 8.72 14.37 19.15
C LYS A 76 7.28 14.15 19.60
N ASN A 77 6.36 14.98 19.12
CA ASN A 77 4.95 14.95 19.49
C ASN A 77 4.07 15.65 18.43
N GLY A 78 2.76 15.52 18.59
CA GLY A 78 1.76 16.24 17.81
C GLY A 78 0.49 16.50 18.61
N LEU A 79 -0.23 17.56 18.25
CA LEU A 79 -1.53 17.92 18.79
C LEU A 79 -2.38 18.59 17.69
N GLY A 80 -3.60 18.08 17.49
CA GLY A 80 -4.48 18.55 16.42
C GLY A 80 -3.79 18.40 15.06
N SER A 81 -3.70 19.50 14.30
CA SER A 81 -3.07 19.52 12.98
C SER A 81 -1.56 19.85 12.99
N ARG A 82 -0.93 19.88 14.17
CA ARG A 82 0.47 20.32 14.32
C ARG A 82 1.34 19.22 14.89
N VAL A 83 2.59 19.19 14.43
CA VAL A 83 3.64 18.32 14.95
C VAL A 83 4.87 19.15 15.29
N ARG A 84 5.65 18.67 16.26
CA ARG A 84 6.92 19.27 16.66
C ARG A 84 8.04 18.25 16.55
N ASP A 85 9.16 18.64 15.94
CA ASP A 85 10.33 17.78 15.81
C ASP A 85 11.20 17.73 17.08
N LEU A 86 12.24 16.89 17.07
CA LEU A 86 13.19 16.78 18.17
C LEU A 86 13.99 18.06 18.43
N ASP A 87 14.06 18.95 17.45
CA ASP A 87 14.76 20.23 17.48
C ASP A 87 13.81 21.40 17.82
N GLU A 88 12.58 21.09 18.24
CA GLU A 88 11.49 22.01 18.63
C GLU A 88 10.92 22.88 17.49
N ASN A 89 11.18 22.55 16.23
CA ASN A 89 10.51 23.20 15.10
C ASN A 89 9.07 22.72 14.99
N GLU A 90 8.14 23.61 14.65
CA GLU A 90 6.72 23.29 14.49
C GLU A 90 6.28 23.29 13.04
N TYR A 91 5.38 22.36 12.71
CA TYR A 91 4.86 22.16 11.37
C TYR A 91 3.34 22.02 11.39
N VAL A 92 2.72 22.40 10.27
CA VAL A 92 1.38 21.90 9.93
C VAL A 92 1.56 20.51 9.35
N ASP A 93 0.93 19.51 9.94
CA ASP A 93 1.03 18.14 9.48
C ASP A 93 0.03 17.87 8.35
N LEU A 94 0.54 17.74 7.13
CA LEU A 94 -0.22 17.30 5.95
C LEU A 94 0.03 15.83 5.62
N LEU A 95 0.96 15.17 6.33
CA LEU A 95 1.22 13.74 6.19
C LEU A 95 0.17 12.93 6.96
N ILE A 96 -0.23 13.40 8.14
CA ILE A 96 -1.30 12.85 8.99
C ILE A 96 -1.23 11.32 9.14
N ALA A 97 -0.01 10.83 9.37
CA ALA A 97 0.34 9.41 9.41
C ALA A 97 -0.18 8.62 8.19
N TYR A 98 0.03 9.16 6.98
CA TYR A 98 -0.45 8.60 5.72
C TYR A 98 -1.98 8.42 5.68
N GLY A 99 -2.72 9.33 6.31
CA GLY A 99 -4.18 9.41 6.27
C GLY A 99 -4.90 8.88 7.50
N ALA A 100 -4.24 8.03 8.30
CA ALA A 100 -4.85 7.35 9.46
C ALA A 100 -5.36 8.31 10.54
N LEU A 101 -4.69 9.45 10.73
CA LEU A 101 -5.06 10.43 11.75
C LEU A 101 -6.05 11.46 11.20
N ILE A 102 -7.21 11.01 10.71
CA ILE A 102 -8.24 11.90 10.13
C ILE A 102 -8.76 12.96 11.13
N LEU A 103 -8.74 12.65 12.42
CA LEU A 103 -9.12 13.57 13.49
C LEU A 103 -7.93 14.40 14.04
N GLY A 104 -6.75 14.26 13.44
CA GLY A 104 -5.51 14.86 13.91
C GLY A 104 -4.87 14.11 15.09
N HIS A 105 -3.76 14.65 15.58
CA HIS A 105 -2.99 14.09 16.67
C HIS A 105 -3.68 14.30 18.02
N ALA A 106 -3.66 13.27 18.87
CA ALA A 106 -4.14 13.33 20.26
C ALA A 106 -5.56 13.92 20.41
N HIS A 107 -6.49 13.53 19.52
CA HIS A 107 -7.89 13.98 19.61
C HIS A 107 -8.48 13.62 20.98
N PRO A 108 -9.02 14.57 21.77
CA PRO A 108 -9.38 14.35 23.18
C PRO A 108 -10.33 13.17 23.40
N ALA A 109 -11.33 13.01 22.54
CA ALA A 109 -12.28 11.90 22.65
C ALA A 109 -11.62 10.53 22.44
N VAL A 110 -10.67 10.43 21.50
CA VAL A 110 -9.95 9.17 21.22
C VAL A 110 -9.00 8.85 22.36
N VAL A 111 -8.25 9.85 22.85
CA VAL A 111 -7.34 9.70 24.00
C VAL A 111 -8.11 9.25 25.24
N SER A 112 -9.25 9.87 25.53
CA SER A 112 -10.09 9.50 26.68
C SER A 112 -10.60 8.06 26.57
N ALA A 113 -11.13 7.67 25.41
CA ALA A 113 -11.66 6.32 25.19
C ALA A 113 -10.57 5.25 25.33
N ILE A 114 -9.37 5.49 24.78
CA ILE A 114 -8.23 4.59 24.93
C ILE A 114 -7.80 4.50 26.40
N ALA A 115 -7.67 5.63 27.08
CA ALA A 115 -7.23 5.67 28.48
C ALA A 115 -8.19 4.91 29.40
N GLU A 116 -9.49 5.06 29.18
CA GLU A 116 -10.53 4.31 29.89
C GLU A 116 -10.45 2.81 29.60
N GLN A 117 -10.39 2.41 28.33
CA GLN A 117 -10.34 1.00 27.96
C GLN A 117 -9.11 0.27 28.51
N VAL A 118 -7.95 0.93 28.53
CA VAL A 118 -6.71 0.32 29.04
C VAL A 118 -6.81 -0.03 30.53
N GLN A 119 -7.60 0.70 31.33
CA GLN A 119 -7.85 0.35 32.74
C GLN A 119 -8.66 -0.95 32.88
N ASN A 120 -9.45 -1.30 31.87
CA ASN A 120 -10.26 -2.52 31.82
C ASN A 120 -9.52 -3.70 31.14
N GLY A 121 -8.28 -3.49 30.71
CA GLY A 121 -7.48 -4.44 29.95
C GLY A 121 -7.46 -4.13 28.44
N SER A 122 -6.26 -4.16 27.86
CA SER A 122 -6.05 -3.87 26.43
C SER A 122 -6.25 -5.07 25.52
N MET A 123 -6.22 -6.30 26.04
CA MET A 123 -6.45 -7.54 25.29
C MET A 123 -6.90 -8.64 26.25
N LEU A 124 -8.08 -9.23 25.98
CA LEU A 124 -8.69 -10.25 26.83
C LEU A 124 -8.63 -11.67 26.23
N GLY A 125 -8.14 -11.82 24.99
CA GLY A 125 -8.03 -13.12 24.32
C GLY A 125 -9.36 -13.78 23.95
N THR A 126 -10.46 -13.02 24.01
CA THR A 126 -11.82 -13.47 23.67
C THR A 126 -12.61 -12.33 23.08
N THR A 127 -13.72 -12.64 22.40
CA THR A 127 -14.62 -11.63 21.81
C THR A 127 -15.19 -10.73 22.91
N THR A 128 -15.23 -9.44 22.64
CA THR A 128 -15.73 -8.43 23.59
C THR A 128 -17.00 -7.75 23.07
N GLU A 129 -17.78 -7.14 23.97
CA GLU A 129 -18.94 -6.33 23.58
C GLU A 129 -18.52 -5.18 22.65
N LEU A 130 -17.37 -4.55 22.93
CA LEU A 130 -16.81 -3.46 22.12
C LEU A 130 -16.50 -3.92 20.68
N GLU A 131 -15.98 -5.13 20.49
CA GLU A 131 -15.74 -5.69 19.15
C GLU A 131 -17.04 -5.81 18.35
N VAL A 132 -18.12 -6.28 18.98
CA VAL A 132 -19.44 -6.41 18.35
C VAL A 132 -20.04 -5.03 18.04
N GLU A 133 -19.87 -4.05 18.92
CA GLU A 133 -20.33 -2.67 18.68
C GLU A 133 -19.62 -2.03 17.49
N VAL A 134 -18.29 -2.16 17.41
CA VAL A 134 -17.51 -1.63 16.29
C VAL A 134 -17.90 -2.34 14.98
N ALA A 135 -18.09 -3.66 15.00
CA ALA A 135 -18.55 -4.40 13.82
C ALA A 135 -19.90 -3.86 13.31
N LYS A 136 -20.90 -3.71 14.19
CA LYS A 136 -22.21 -3.12 13.84
C LYS A 136 -22.07 -1.71 13.27
N LYS A 137 -21.14 -0.91 13.82
CA LYS A 137 -20.90 0.45 13.34
C LYS A 137 -20.37 0.44 11.90
N VAL A 138 -19.39 -0.42 11.60
CA VAL A 138 -18.86 -0.60 10.25
C VAL A 138 -19.96 -1.06 9.29
N GLN A 139 -20.74 -2.09 9.65
CA GLN A 139 -21.86 -2.59 8.84
C GLN A 139 -22.90 -1.50 8.53
N SER A 140 -23.17 -0.61 9.49
CA SER A 140 -24.12 0.50 9.30
C SER A 140 -23.63 1.58 8.35
N MET A 141 -22.32 1.67 8.12
CA MET A 141 -21.69 2.68 7.27
C MET A 141 -21.35 2.14 5.88
N VAL A 142 -20.93 0.88 5.79
CA VAL A 142 -20.43 0.24 4.56
C VAL A 142 -21.43 -0.85 4.14
N PRO A 143 -22.38 -0.58 3.24
CA PRO A 143 -23.49 -1.50 2.95
C PRO A 143 -23.07 -2.86 2.40
N SER A 144 -21.91 -2.95 1.76
CA SER A 144 -21.36 -4.21 1.23
C SER A 144 -20.71 -5.09 2.32
N ALA A 145 -20.45 -4.55 3.51
CA ALA A 145 -19.84 -5.28 4.62
C ALA A 145 -20.91 -6.00 5.44
N GLU A 146 -21.52 -7.06 4.91
CA GLU A 146 -22.53 -7.84 5.64
C GLU A 146 -21.95 -8.57 6.87
N MET A 147 -20.66 -8.91 6.82
CA MET A 147 -19.86 -9.41 7.94
C MET A 147 -18.51 -8.70 7.96
N VAL A 148 -17.92 -8.59 9.15
CA VAL A 148 -16.64 -7.90 9.36
C VAL A 148 -15.70 -8.81 10.13
N SER A 149 -14.44 -8.83 9.71
CA SER A 149 -13.31 -9.38 10.46
C SER A 149 -12.28 -8.27 10.66
N PHE A 150 -11.67 -8.20 11.84
CA PHE A 150 -10.66 -7.20 12.16
C PHE A 150 -9.25 -7.78 12.03
N SER A 151 -8.35 -7.01 11.43
CA SER A 151 -6.92 -7.30 11.37
C SER A 151 -6.14 -6.14 12.02
N ASN A 152 -4.86 -6.34 12.31
CA ASN A 152 -4.05 -5.31 12.97
C ASN A 152 -3.51 -4.27 11.99
N THR A 153 -3.46 -4.60 10.70
CA THR A 153 -2.90 -3.74 9.65
C THR A 153 -3.68 -3.88 8.35
N GLY A 154 -3.55 -2.86 7.47
CA GLY A 154 -4.06 -2.95 6.09
C GLY A 154 -3.47 -4.11 5.29
N THR A 155 -2.18 -4.42 5.49
CA THR A 155 -1.53 -5.61 4.88
C THR A 155 -2.22 -6.92 5.27
N GLU A 156 -2.59 -7.07 6.55
CA GLU A 156 -3.28 -8.29 7.00
C GLU A 156 -4.69 -8.37 6.41
N ALA A 157 -5.41 -7.25 6.38
CA ALA A 157 -6.76 -7.18 5.82
C ALA A 157 -6.78 -7.58 4.33
N THR A 158 -5.86 -7.05 3.52
CA THR A 158 -5.76 -7.41 2.09
C THR A 158 -5.27 -8.85 1.90
N MET A 159 -4.34 -9.32 2.72
CA MET A 159 -3.89 -10.71 2.71
C MET A 159 -5.04 -11.69 3.00
N GLU A 160 -5.87 -11.38 4.00
CA GLU A 160 -7.05 -12.16 4.36
C GLU A 160 -8.11 -12.11 3.27
N ALA A 161 -8.40 -10.93 2.70
CA ALA A 161 -9.35 -10.80 1.59
C ALA A 161 -8.94 -11.64 0.37
N VAL A 162 -7.65 -11.64 0.00
CA VAL A 162 -7.12 -12.49 -1.07
C VAL A 162 -7.28 -13.98 -0.74
N ARG A 163 -7.02 -14.38 0.50
CA ARG A 163 -7.16 -15.77 0.95
C ARG A 163 -8.62 -16.22 0.91
N VAL A 164 -9.55 -15.40 1.39
CA VAL A 164 -10.99 -15.65 1.35
C VAL A 164 -11.46 -15.78 -0.09
N ALA A 165 -11.05 -14.88 -0.99
CA ALA A 165 -11.45 -14.94 -2.38
C ALA A 165 -11.01 -16.24 -3.08
N ARG A 166 -9.76 -16.67 -2.87
CA ARG A 166 -9.25 -17.95 -3.38
C ARG A 166 -10.01 -19.14 -2.78
N ALA A 167 -10.25 -19.13 -1.48
CA ALA A 167 -10.98 -20.22 -0.81
C ALA A 167 -12.43 -20.33 -1.29
N PHE A 168 -13.11 -19.19 -1.51
CA PHE A 168 -14.48 -19.15 -2.00
C PHE A 168 -14.59 -19.63 -3.45
N THR A 169 -13.68 -19.17 -4.31
CA THR A 169 -13.76 -19.46 -5.77
C THR A 169 -13.09 -20.77 -6.17
N GLY A 170 -12.15 -21.29 -5.36
CA GLY A 170 -11.28 -22.40 -5.73
C GLY A 170 -10.25 -22.04 -6.82
N ARG A 171 -10.04 -20.75 -7.11
CA ARG A 171 -9.16 -20.25 -8.17
C ARG A 171 -7.88 -19.66 -7.59
N GLU A 172 -6.77 -19.70 -8.33
CA GLU A 172 -5.46 -19.32 -7.80
C GLU A 172 -5.08 -17.86 -8.08
N LYS A 173 -5.50 -17.29 -9.21
CA LYS A 173 -4.96 -16.00 -9.64
C LYS A 173 -5.63 -14.82 -8.96
N LEU A 174 -4.84 -13.79 -8.70
CA LEU A 174 -5.26 -12.47 -8.25
C LEU A 174 -4.87 -11.44 -9.32
N LEU A 175 -5.81 -10.59 -9.74
CA LEU A 175 -5.51 -9.44 -10.58
C LEU A 175 -5.36 -8.19 -9.72
N LYS A 176 -4.26 -7.45 -9.92
CA LYS A 176 -4.08 -6.09 -9.38
C LYS A 176 -3.70 -5.12 -10.49
N PHE A 177 -3.75 -3.84 -10.16
CA PHE A 177 -3.38 -2.78 -11.08
C PHE A 177 -1.94 -2.29 -10.86
N GLU A 178 -1.28 -1.81 -11.91
CA GLU A 178 0.00 -1.11 -11.80
C GLU A 178 -0.14 0.16 -10.92
N GLY A 179 0.87 0.46 -10.11
CA GLY A 179 0.86 1.63 -9.22
C GLY A 179 0.12 1.40 -7.90
N HIS A 180 -0.77 0.41 -7.83
CA HIS A 180 -1.56 0.14 -6.63
C HIS A 180 -0.70 -0.55 -5.57
N TYR A 181 -0.83 -0.11 -4.32
CA TYR A 181 -0.19 -0.72 -3.15
C TYR A 181 -1.25 -1.26 -2.20
N HIS A 182 -1.16 -2.56 -1.92
CA HIS A 182 -2.13 -3.28 -1.06
C HIS A 182 -1.45 -3.88 0.18
N GLY A 183 -0.37 -3.25 0.64
CA GLY A 183 0.48 -3.79 1.72
C GLY A 183 1.70 -4.56 1.20
N HIS A 184 2.42 -5.20 2.12
CA HIS A 184 3.71 -5.83 1.84
C HIS A 184 3.68 -7.37 1.85
N HIS A 185 2.52 -7.99 1.65
CA HIS A 185 2.45 -9.44 1.51
C HIS A 185 2.75 -9.87 0.06
N ASP A 186 3.29 -11.07 -0.11
CA ASP A 186 3.94 -11.49 -1.36
C ASP A 186 3.05 -11.34 -2.62
N TYR A 187 1.75 -11.62 -2.52
CA TYR A 187 0.82 -11.60 -3.67
C TYR A 187 0.60 -10.21 -4.27
N VAL A 188 0.85 -9.13 -3.54
CA VAL A 188 0.56 -7.75 -3.98
C VAL A 188 1.80 -6.90 -4.20
N LEU A 189 2.98 -7.42 -3.87
CA LEU A 189 4.29 -6.79 -4.08
C LEU A 189 4.78 -6.90 -5.54
N PHE A 190 3.89 -6.66 -6.50
CA PHE A 190 4.19 -6.67 -7.93
C PHE A 190 3.69 -5.38 -8.58
N SER A 191 4.56 -4.75 -9.38
CA SER A 191 4.26 -3.54 -10.17
C SER A 191 3.63 -2.44 -9.31
N VAL A 192 4.09 -2.28 -8.06
CA VAL A 192 3.76 -1.14 -7.17
C VAL A 192 4.44 0.12 -7.72
N GLU A 193 5.71 0.00 -8.09
CA GLU A 193 6.42 0.96 -8.92
C GLU A 193 6.88 0.25 -10.20
N SER A 194 6.53 0.82 -11.36
CA SER A 194 6.95 0.32 -12.67
C SER A 194 7.73 1.42 -13.40
N PRO A 195 9.08 1.39 -13.42
CA PRO A 195 9.85 2.33 -14.21
C PRO A 195 9.41 2.21 -15.69
N ALA A 196 9.11 3.34 -16.33
CA ALA A 196 8.53 3.35 -17.68
C ALA A 196 9.34 2.55 -18.72
N VAL A 197 10.66 2.47 -18.53
CA VAL A 197 11.57 1.70 -19.39
C VAL A 197 11.34 0.18 -19.36
N VAL A 198 10.76 -0.36 -18.27
CA VAL A 198 10.55 -1.81 -18.07
C VAL A 198 9.07 -2.18 -17.83
N ALA A 199 8.16 -1.22 -17.88
CA ALA A 199 6.73 -1.39 -17.58
C ALA A 199 5.98 -2.36 -18.53
N GLY A 200 6.58 -2.73 -19.67
CA GLY A 200 5.99 -3.66 -20.63
C GLY A 200 5.00 -3.00 -21.58
N LEU A 201 4.12 -3.80 -22.19
CA LEU A 201 3.09 -3.31 -23.11
C LEU A 201 1.82 -2.94 -22.36
N GLU A 202 1.10 -1.93 -22.82
CA GLU A 202 -0.16 -1.46 -22.20
C GLU A 202 -1.20 -2.57 -21.99
N GLN A 203 -1.31 -3.50 -22.94
CA GLN A 203 -2.25 -4.63 -22.87
C GLN A 203 -1.70 -5.86 -22.13
N SER A 204 -0.44 -5.83 -21.71
CA SER A 204 0.22 -6.89 -20.97
C SER A 204 1.41 -6.30 -20.21
N PRO A 205 1.17 -5.52 -19.14
CA PRO A 205 2.24 -4.90 -18.39
C PRO A 205 3.19 -5.95 -17.83
N SER A 206 4.46 -5.55 -17.69
CA SER A 206 5.47 -6.38 -17.05
C SER A 206 5.11 -6.58 -15.58
N LYS A 207 5.22 -7.82 -15.14
CA LYS A 207 5.08 -8.17 -13.73
C LYS A 207 6.44 -8.02 -13.05
N LEU A 208 6.62 -6.91 -12.36
CA LEU A 208 7.89 -6.54 -11.74
C LEU A 208 7.78 -6.74 -10.23
N PRO A 209 8.54 -7.67 -9.61
CA PRO A 209 8.55 -7.76 -8.15
C PRO A 209 9.08 -6.45 -7.55
N PHE A 210 8.37 -5.90 -6.57
CA PHE A 210 8.74 -4.63 -5.95
C PHE A 210 9.97 -4.77 -5.04
N TYR A 211 10.11 -5.93 -4.41
CA TYR A 211 11.29 -6.30 -3.62
C TYR A 211 11.83 -7.67 -4.05
N PRO A 212 13.15 -7.91 -3.90
CA PRO A 212 13.69 -9.26 -4.01
C PRO A 212 13.16 -10.15 -2.88
N GLY A 213 13.17 -11.47 -3.08
CA GLY A 213 12.81 -12.44 -2.04
C GLY A 213 11.42 -13.07 -2.20
N VAL A 214 10.58 -12.54 -3.10
CA VAL A 214 9.31 -13.18 -3.47
C VAL A 214 9.59 -14.37 -4.41
N PRO A 215 9.18 -15.61 -4.08
CA PRO A 215 9.35 -16.77 -4.95
C PRO A 215 8.67 -16.61 -6.31
N GLU A 216 9.30 -17.12 -7.37
CA GLU A 216 8.78 -17.05 -8.74
C GLU A 216 7.41 -17.72 -8.90
N GLU A 217 7.13 -18.78 -8.13
CA GLU A 217 5.82 -19.46 -8.15
C GLU A 217 4.69 -18.54 -7.72
N ILE A 218 4.93 -17.64 -6.76
CA ILE A 218 3.93 -16.65 -6.35
C ILE A 218 3.60 -15.72 -7.52
N ALA A 219 4.62 -15.31 -8.28
CA ALA A 219 4.42 -14.45 -9.44
C ALA A 219 3.45 -15.07 -10.45
N LYS A 220 3.43 -16.39 -10.64
CA LYS A 220 2.49 -17.06 -11.56
C LYS A 220 1.02 -16.90 -11.16
N THR A 221 0.76 -16.66 -9.88
CA THR A 221 -0.59 -16.44 -9.32
C THR A 221 -1.04 -14.98 -9.37
N VAL A 222 -0.23 -14.07 -9.92
CA VAL A 222 -0.55 -12.64 -10.01
C VAL A 222 -0.77 -12.24 -11.45
N VAL A 223 -1.77 -11.42 -11.72
CA VAL A 223 -2.07 -10.82 -13.02
C VAL A 223 -2.01 -9.31 -12.86
N ILE A 224 -1.32 -8.63 -13.77
CA ILE A 224 -1.19 -7.16 -13.74
C ILE A 224 -2.03 -6.58 -14.87
N ALA A 225 -2.83 -5.58 -14.55
CA ALA A 225 -3.58 -4.77 -15.51
C ALA A 225 -3.24 -3.29 -15.37
N LYS A 226 -3.49 -2.54 -16.44
CA LYS A 226 -3.40 -1.09 -16.43
C LYS A 226 -4.65 -0.49 -15.77
N TRP A 227 -4.44 0.49 -14.88
CA TRP A 227 -5.50 1.27 -14.25
C TRP A 227 -6.15 2.25 -15.26
N ASN A 228 -7.44 2.55 -15.09
CA ASN A 228 -8.22 3.44 -15.96
C ASN A 228 -8.25 3.03 -17.46
N ASP A 229 -8.10 1.74 -17.78
CA ASP A 229 -8.36 1.21 -19.13
C ASP A 229 -9.31 0.01 -19.08
N THR A 230 -10.61 0.29 -19.24
CA THR A 230 -11.68 -0.72 -19.21
C THR A 230 -11.52 -1.76 -20.31
N THR A 231 -11.06 -1.35 -21.50
CA THR A 231 -10.92 -2.26 -22.65
C THR A 231 -9.77 -3.23 -22.43
N ALA A 232 -8.63 -2.75 -21.92
CA ALA A 232 -7.52 -3.61 -21.54
C ALA A 232 -7.89 -4.53 -20.38
N LEU A 233 -8.57 -4.00 -19.36
CA LEU A 233 -9.03 -4.79 -18.21
C LEU A 233 -9.92 -5.96 -18.64
N GLU A 234 -10.94 -5.72 -19.47
CA GLU A 234 -11.85 -6.79 -19.89
C GLU A 234 -11.10 -7.90 -20.65
N LYS A 235 -10.15 -7.53 -21.52
CA LYS A 235 -9.32 -8.51 -22.24
C LYS A 235 -8.49 -9.36 -21.28
N VAL A 236 -7.87 -8.74 -20.27
CA VAL A 236 -7.03 -9.44 -19.28
C VAL A 236 -7.88 -10.36 -18.40
N VAL A 237 -9.04 -9.88 -17.92
CA VAL A 237 -9.99 -10.68 -17.13
C VAL A 237 -10.50 -11.86 -17.95
N LYS A 238 -11.01 -11.63 -19.16
CA LYS A 238 -11.51 -12.69 -20.05
C LYS A 238 -10.49 -13.80 -20.25
N ARG A 239 -9.22 -13.45 -20.52
CA ARG A 239 -8.12 -14.40 -20.74
C ARG A 239 -7.78 -15.24 -19.51
N ASN A 240 -8.05 -14.74 -18.31
CA ASN A 240 -7.70 -15.42 -17.05
C ASN A 240 -8.91 -15.95 -16.27
N SER A 241 -10.14 -15.65 -16.71
CA SER A 241 -11.40 -15.88 -15.99
C SER A 241 -11.54 -17.28 -15.39
N ALA A 242 -11.12 -18.34 -16.10
CA ALA A 242 -11.19 -19.73 -15.63
C ALA A 242 -10.42 -20.00 -14.31
N ASP A 243 -9.44 -19.17 -13.98
CA ASP A 243 -8.56 -19.33 -12.82
C ASP A 243 -8.32 -18.01 -12.08
N LEU A 244 -9.17 -17.00 -12.30
CA LEU A 244 -9.07 -15.70 -11.62
C LEU A 244 -10.05 -15.64 -10.45
N ALA A 245 -9.52 -15.59 -9.22
CA ALA A 245 -10.30 -15.53 -7.99
C ALA A 245 -10.88 -14.13 -7.76
N ALA A 246 -10.04 -13.10 -7.86
CA ALA A 246 -10.43 -11.73 -7.57
C ALA A 246 -9.66 -10.68 -8.39
N ILE A 247 -10.28 -9.52 -8.52
CA ILE A 247 -9.65 -8.24 -8.85
C ILE A 247 -9.52 -7.46 -7.54
N ILE A 248 -8.32 -7.00 -7.20
CA ILE A 248 -8.07 -6.09 -6.06
C ILE A 248 -7.68 -4.70 -6.57
N MET A 249 -8.29 -3.65 -6.02
CA MET A 249 -8.00 -2.26 -6.41
C MET A 249 -8.25 -1.24 -5.31
N GLU A 250 -7.50 -0.14 -5.37
CA GLU A 250 -7.81 1.10 -4.65
C GLU A 250 -8.90 1.80 -5.48
N PRO A 251 -10.06 2.19 -4.93
CA PRO A 251 -11.10 2.89 -5.71
C PRO A 251 -10.64 4.25 -6.22
N VAL A 252 -9.86 4.95 -5.39
CA VAL A 252 -9.04 6.10 -5.76
C VAL A 252 -7.61 5.70 -5.46
N LEU A 253 -6.76 5.64 -6.48
CA LEU A 253 -5.35 5.32 -6.28
C LEU A 253 -4.73 6.46 -5.47
N GLY A 254 -4.29 6.15 -4.24
CA GLY A 254 -3.63 7.10 -3.34
C GLY A 254 -2.15 6.78 -3.12
N SER A 255 -1.76 5.52 -3.34
CA SER A 255 -0.43 5.01 -3.00
C SER A 255 0.68 5.44 -3.95
N SER A 256 0.34 5.79 -5.20
CA SER A 256 1.28 6.27 -6.22
C SER A 256 0.95 7.71 -6.67
N GLY A 257 0.53 8.53 -5.71
CA GLY A 257 -0.13 9.82 -5.95
C GLY A 257 -1.65 9.69 -5.92
N VAL A 258 -2.35 10.82 -5.97
CA VAL A 258 -3.83 10.85 -5.98
C VAL A 258 -4.33 10.85 -7.43
N ILE A 259 -4.73 9.68 -7.91
CA ILE A 259 -5.24 9.47 -9.27
C ILE A 259 -6.69 9.01 -9.18
N LEU A 260 -7.60 9.87 -9.63
CA LEU A 260 -9.03 9.58 -9.65
C LEU A 260 -9.36 8.52 -10.71
N PRO A 261 -10.37 7.67 -10.48
CA PRO A 261 -10.90 6.82 -11.53
C PRO A 261 -11.52 7.68 -12.63
N ASP A 262 -11.41 7.23 -13.88
CA ASP A 262 -12.17 7.84 -14.97
C ASP A 262 -13.68 7.68 -14.71
N ALA A 263 -14.48 8.53 -15.35
CA ALA A 263 -15.93 8.43 -15.26
C ALA A 263 -16.41 7.01 -15.60
N ASP A 264 -17.30 6.46 -14.76
CA ASP A 264 -17.84 5.11 -14.87
C ASP A 264 -16.81 3.95 -14.78
N TYR A 265 -15.54 4.21 -14.49
CA TYR A 265 -14.52 3.16 -14.47
C TYR A 265 -14.82 2.11 -13.38
N LEU A 266 -15.11 2.53 -12.15
CA LEU A 266 -15.42 1.60 -11.04
C LEU A 266 -16.67 0.76 -11.33
N LYS A 267 -17.69 1.38 -11.92
CA LYS A 267 -18.91 0.69 -12.38
C LYS A 267 -18.56 -0.35 -13.45
N SER A 268 -17.73 0.01 -14.42
CA SER A 268 -17.28 -0.89 -15.47
C SER A 268 -16.49 -2.08 -14.91
N VAL A 269 -15.63 -1.86 -13.90
CA VAL A 269 -14.90 -2.97 -13.26
C VAL A 269 -15.85 -3.93 -12.55
N ARG A 270 -16.88 -3.43 -11.85
CA ARG A 270 -17.93 -4.26 -11.24
C ARG A 270 -18.67 -5.09 -12.29
N GLU A 271 -19.11 -4.47 -13.38
CA GLU A 271 -19.80 -5.17 -14.48
C GLU A 271 -18.92 -6.24 -15.14
N ILE A 272 -17.62 -5.96 -15.33
CA ILE A 272 -16.65 -6.94 -15.84
C ILE A 272 -16.49 -8.10 -14.84
N ALA A 273 -16.32 -7.81 -13.55
CA ALA A 273 -16.16 -8.81 -12.52
C ALA A 273 -17.40 -9.74 -12.45
N ASP A 274 -18.61 -9.19 -12.51
CA ASP A 274 -19.87 -9.96 -12.56
C ASP A 274 -19.96 -10.84 -13.81
N LYS A 275 -19.64 -10.27 -14.97
CA LYS A 275 -19.71 -10.98 -16.27
C LYS A 275 -18.84 -12.24 -16.31
N TYR A 276 -17.68 -12.21 -15.65
CA TYR A 276 -16.73 -13.33 -15.65
C TYR A 276 -16.71 -14.11 -14.33
N ASP A 277 -17.68 -13.86 -13.43
CA ASP A 277 -17.80 -14.52 -12.13
C ASP A 277 -16.51 -14.41 -11.30
N VAL A 278 -15.97 -13.20 -11.20
CA VAL A 278 -14.74 -12.87 -10.45
C VAL A 278 -15.10 -11.98 -9.27
N LEU A 279 -14.50 -12.23 -8.10
CA LEU A 279 -14.74 -11.38 -6.93
C LEU A 279 -14.06 -10.01 -7.12
N LEU A 280 -14.65 -8.98 -6.54
CA LEU A 280 -14.07 -7.64 -6.51
C LEU A 280 -13.72 -7.27 -5.07
N ILE A 281 -12.46 -6.92 -4.86
CA ILE A 281 -11.92 -6.47 -3.57
C ILE A 281 -11.59 -4.98 -3.73
N PHE A 282 -12.35 -4.14 -3.02
CA PHE A 282 -11.96 -2.75 -2.83
C PHE A 282 -11.02 -2.63 -1.64
N ASP A 283 -9.78 -2.23 -1.91
CA ASP A 283 -8.83 -1.81 -0.90
C ASP A 283 -9.12 -0.35 -0.53
N GLU A 284 -9.87 -0.18 0.55
CA GLU A 284 -10.27 1.11 1.10
C GLU A 284 -9.43 1.52 2.32
N VAL A 285 -8.20 1.00 2.46
CA VAL A 285 -7.32 1.35 3.60
C VAL A 285 -7.07 2.86 3.68
N LEU A 286 -7.00 3.55 2.53
CA LEU A 286 -6.86 5.01 2.46
C LEU A 286 -8.18 5.76 2.28
N THR A 287 -9.10 5.22 1.48
CA THR A 287 -10.33 5.91 1.06
C THR A 287 -11.48 5.76 2.07
N GLY A 288 -11.50 4.64 2.80
CA GLY A 288 -12.52 4.29 3.76
C GLY A 288 -12.65 5.32 4.88
N PHE A 289 -13.88 5.75 5.16
CA PHE A 289 -14.21 6.78 6.14
C PHE A 289 -13.54 8.16 5.92
N ARG A 290 -12.83 8.34 4.80
CA ARG A 290 -12.15 9.58 4.44
C ARG A 290 -12.86 10.32 3.32
N LEU A 291 -13.23 9.63 2.25
CA LEU A 291 -13.95 10.24 1.13
C LEU A 291 -15.42 10.48 1.48
N ALA A 292 -16.04 9.49 2.13
CA ALA A 292 -17.39 9.58 2.69
C ALA A 292 -17.52 8.63 3.88
N PRO A 293 -18.60 8.74 4.68
CA PRO A 293 -18.85 7.80 5.78
C PRO A 293 -18.87 6.33 5.37
N GLY A 294 -19.26 6.01 4.13
CA GLY A 294 -19.35 4.63 3.62
C GLY A 294 -18.18 4.16 2.75
N GLY A 295 -17.13 4.96 2.58
CA GLY A 295 -16.05 4.68 1.62
C GLY A 295 -16.23 5.41 0.29
N ALA A 296 -15.54 4.93 -0.74
CA ALA A 296 -15.47 5.52 -2.08
C ALA A 296 -16.65 5.15 -2.99
#